data_AF-A0A9X2DYR7-F1
#
_entry.id   AF-A0A9X2DYR7-F1
#
_cell.length_a   1.000
_cell.length_b   1.000
_cell.length_c   1.000
_cell.angle_alpha   90.00
_cell.angle_beta   90.00
_cell.angle_gamma   90.00
#
_symmetry.space_group_name_H-M   'P 1'
#
loop_
_entity.id
_entity.type
_entity.pdbx_description
1 polymer ?
#
loop_
_entity_poly.entity_id
_entity_poly.type
_entity_poly.pdbx_seq_one_letter_code
_entity_poly.pdbx_strand_id
1 'polypeptide(L)'
;MSLFLNRTREIRWTPDERRALAEAVAEDRADVWRSIGELDRTVVVSTEDAGTGGGARWPTDHRAFLRVERNDSIVLATDGLSDPFDRLSRPGTGLGLELCLESSALLGVPAAELWNHWQFRLLYEAARRAALQGVCCRTGVDVARLANASAPPAWVGEDGSVGVLLGLRSPRLPERMELATGDVELVTLTPLWPEEYESAAVDDAACAEVAARLVGLPHDELVHTARPRVV
;
A
#
# COMPACT_ATOMS: atom_id res chain seq x y z
N MET A 1 1.52 -20.90 51.29
CA MET A 1 1.87 -21.38 49.93
C MET A 1 0.61 -21.85 49.25
N SER A 2 0.12 -21.15 48.23
CA SER A 2 -0.70 -21.79 47.18
C SER A 2 -0.44 -21.05 45.88
N LEU A 3 0.20 -21.77 44.96
CA LEU A 3 0.64 -21.29 43.65
C LEU A 3 -0.54 -21.27 42.67
N PHE A 4 -0.61 -20.16 41.93
CA PHE A 4 -0.96 -20.05 40.52
C PHE A 4 -1.78 -21.16 39.86
N LEU A 5 -2.92 -20.78 39.27
CA LEU A 5 -3.35 -21.27 37.96
C LEU A 5 -4.19 -20.17 37.28
N ASN A 6 -3.50 -19.14 36.80
CA ASN A 6 -4.08 -18.19 35.85
C ASN A 6 -4.12 -18.89 34.48
N ARG A 7 -5.17 -19.69 34.23
CA ARG A 7 -5.44 -20.24 32.89
C ARG A 7 -5.88 -19.06 32.00
N THR A 8 -4.94 -18.43 31.32
CA THR A 8 -5.25 -17.70 30.08
C THR A 8 -5.86 -18.70 29.10
N ARG A 9 -7.19 -18.73 29.05
CA ARG A 9 -7.94 -19.39 27.96
C ARG A 9 -7.45 -18.74 26.67
N GLU A 10 -6.67 -19.47 25.88
CA GLU A 10 -6.48 -19.11 24.48
C GLU A 10 -7.87 -19.03 23.85
N ILE A 11 -8.30 -17.82 23.48
CA ILE A 11 -9.53 -17.63 22.72
C ILE A 11 -9.29 -18.29 21.37
N ARG A 12 -9.84 -19.48 21.17
CA ARG A 12 -9.84 -20.17 19.88
C ARG A 12 -11.03 -19.67 19.09
N TRP A 13 -10.76 -18.87 18.06
CA TRP A 13 -11.74 -18.41 17.10
C TRP A 13 -12.16 -19.56 16.18
N THR A 14 -13.46 -19.73 15.99
CA THR A 14 -14.02 -20.65 15.00
C THR A 14 -13.76 -20.14 13.58
N PRO A 15 -13.75 -21.02 12.55
CA PRO A 15 -13.62 -20.57 11.16
C PRO A 15 -14.67 -19.53 10.74
N ASP A 16 -15.90 -19.65 11.24
CA ASP A 16 -16.98 -18.71 10.94
C ASP A 16 -16.76 -17.35 11.61
N GLU A 17 -16.32 -17.30 12.87
CA GLU A 17 -15.96 -16.04 13.54
C GLU A 17 -14.76 -15.36 12.85
N ARG A 18 -13.80 -16.14 12.37
CA ARG A 18 -12.68 -15.60 11.58
C ARG A 18 -13.14 -15.02 10.26
N ARG A 19 -14.00 -15.72 9.54
CA ARG A 19 -14.57 -15.20 8.29
C ARG A 19 -15.38 -13.93 8.54
N ALA A 20 -16.25 -13.93 9.55
CA ALA A 20 -17.07 -12.76 9.88
C ALA A 20 -16.25 -11.52 10.24
N LEU A 21 -15.16 -11.68 11.02
CA LEU A 21 -14.27 -10.56 11.33
C LEU A 21 -13.50 -10.07 10.09
N ALA A 22 -13.03 -10.97 9.23
CA ALA A 22 -12.36 -10.61 7.99
C ALA A 22 -13.29 -9.85 7.03
N GLU A 23 -14.55 -10.29 6.91
CA GLU A 23 -15.59 -9.61 6.13
C GLU A 23 -15.92 -8.22 6.70
N ALA A 24 -16.04 -8.08 8.02
CA ALA A 24 -16.26 -6.79 8.66
C ALA A 24 -15.11 -5.80 8.37
N VAL A 25 -13.86 -6.25 8.55
CA VAL A 25 -12.67 -5.42 8.26
C VAL A 25 -12.60 -5.04 6.78
N ALA A 26 -12.92 -5.95 5.86
CA ALA A 26 -12.95 -5.66 4.43
C ALA A 26 -14.05 -4.64 4.07
N GLU A 27 -15.20 -4.67 4.74
CA GLU A 27 -16.27 -3.68 4.52
C GLU A 27 -15.92 -2.31 5.09
N ASP A 28 -15.35 -2.24 6.31
CA ASP A 28 -14.86 -0.99 6.90
C ASP A 28 -13.84 -0.32 5.97
N ARG A 29 -12.90 -1.10 5.42
CA ARG A 29 -11.91 -0.64 4.45
C ARG A 29 -12.58 -0.12 3.17
N ALA A 30 -13.58 -0.83 2.66
CA ALA A 30 -14.30 -0.41 1.47
C ALA A 30 -15.13 0.86 1.67
N ASP A 31 -15.70 1.07 2.87
CA ASP A 31 -16.42 2.31 3.19
C ASP A 31 -15.51 3.53 3.15
N VAL A 32 -14.28 3.40 3.66
CA VAL A 32 -13.27 4.47 3.51
C VAL A 32 -12.98 4.73 2.04
N TRP A 33 -12.79 3.69 1.23
CA TRP A 33 -12.54 3.86 -0.21
C TRP A 33 -13.71 4.52 -0.95
N ARG A 34 -14.96 4.15 -0.62
CA ARG A 34 -16.18 4.80 -1.15
C ARG A 34 -16.29 6.27 -0.75
N SER A 35 -15.75 6.65 0.40
CA SER A 35 -15.72 8.07 0.82
C SER A 35 -14.76 8.92 -0.02
N ILE A 36 -13.78 8.31 -0.68
CA ILE A 36 -12.76 8.98 -1.50
C ILE A 36 -13.23 9.14 -2.96
N GLY A 37 -14.01 8.18 -3.47
CA GLY A 37 -14.54 8.17 -4.83
C GLY A 37 -15.38 6.93 -5.14
N GLU A 38 -15.65 6.69 -6.43
CA GLU A 38 -16.42 5.54 -6.91
C GLU A 38 -15.56 4.27 -6.85
N LEU A 39 -15.91 3.33 -5.96
CA LEU A 39 -15.15 2.11 -5.74
C LEU A 39 -15.49 1.04 -6.78
N ASP A 40 -14.50 0.65 -7.59
CA ASP A 40 -14.52 -0.53 -8.45
C ASP A 40 -13.85 -1.71 -7.71
N ARG A 41 -14.67 -2.67 -7.28
CA ARG A 41 -14.21 -3.90 -6.60
C ARG A 41 -13.69 -4.98 -7.55
N THR A 42 -13.50 -4.66 -8.83
CA THR A 42 -12.87 -5.60 -9.77
C THR A 42 -11.43 -5.85 -9.33
N VAL A 43 -11.20 -7.02 -8.73
CA VAL A 43 -9.88 -7.42 -8.25
C VAL A 43 -8.94 -7.56 -9.44
N VAL A 44 -7.89 -6.73 -9.47
CA VAL A 44 -6.79 -6.89 -10.42
C VAL A 44 -5.85 -7.97 -9.90
N VAL A 45 -5.96 -9.17 -10.46
CA VAL A 45 -5.15 -10.33 -10.05
C VAL A 45 -3.88 -10.40 -10.88
N SER A 46 -2.74 -10.59 -10.22
CA SER A 46 -1.47 -10.93 -10.85
C SER A 46 -1.58 -12.23 -11.65
N THR A 47 -1.28 -12.17 -12.94
CA THR A 47 -1.16 -13.37 -13.80
C THR A 47 0.15 -14.13 -13.56
N GLU A 48 1.11 -13.55 -12.83
CA GLU A 48 2.47 -14.07 -12.66
C GLU A 48 2.67 -14.88 -11.38
N ASP A 49 1.73 -14.86 -10.44
CA ASP A 49 1.87 -15.49 -9.12
C ASP A 49 1.21 -16.89 -9.05
N ALA A 50 1.61 -17.77 -9.96
CA ALA A 50 1.21 -19.18 -9.96
C ALA A 50 1.98 -19.99 -8.89
N GLY A 51 1.57 -19.89 -7.62
CA GLY A 51 1.69 -20.99 -6.65
C GLY A 51 3.08 -21.55 -6.30
N THR A 52 4.19 -20.93 -6.67
CA THR A 52 5.54 -21.42 -6.33
C THR A 52 6.00 -20.89 -4.97
N GLY A 53 5.70 -21.64 -3.90
CA GLY A 53 6.54 -21.94 -2.72
C GLY A 53 7.33 -20.86 -1.96
N GLY A 54 7.31 -19.59 -2.35
CA GLY A 54 8.13 -18.51 -1.82
C GLY A 54 7.58 -17.10 -2.10
N GLY A 55 6.31 -17.00 -2.54
CA GLY A 55 5.64 -15.72 -2.79
C GLY A 55 5.44 -14.89 -1.51
N ALA A 56 5.31 -13.57 -1.67
CA ALA A 56 5.03 -12.67 -0.56
C ALA A 56 3.73 -13.07 0.15
N ARG A 57 3.82 -13.38 1.44
CA ARG A 57 2.68 -13.85 2.23
C ARG A 57 1.95 -12.66 2.83
N TRP A 58 0.95 -12.17 2.10
CA TRP A 58 -0.03 -11.24 2.64
C TRP A 58 -0.75 -11.88 3.85
N PRO A 59 -1.27 -11.08 4.79
CA PRO A 59 -2.25 -11.58 5.76
C PRO A 59 -3.39 -12.28 5.00
N THR A 60 -3.96 -13.34 5.60
CA THR A 60 -5.06 -14.17 5.04
C THR A 60 -4.87 -14.75 3.61
N ASP A 61 -3.69 -14.57 2.98
CA ASP A 61 -3.45 -14.80 1.54
C ASP A 61 -4.38 -13.96 0.61
N HIS A 62 -5.09 -12.96 1.15
CA HIS A 62 -5.95 -12.06 0.39
C HIS A 62 -5.10 -11.01 -0.33
N ARG A 63 -4.77 -11.27 -1.60
CA ARG A 63 -3.97 -10.38 -2.45
C ARG A 63 -4.88 -9.62 -3.41
N ALA A 64 -5.63 -8.65 -2.89
CA ALA A 64 -6.48 -7.82 -3.71
C ALA A 64 -5.92 -6.41 -3.87
N PHE A 65 -6.32 -5.80 -4.99
CA PHE A 65 -6.08 -4.41 -5.29
C PHE A 65 -7.41 -3.80 -5.71
N LEU A 66 -7.67 -2.59 -5.22
CA LEU A 66 -8.88 -1.84 -5.49
C LEU A 66 -8.57 -0.67 -6.40
N ARG A 67 -9.56 -0.31 -7.21
CA ARG A 67 -9.57 0.88 -8.03
C ARG A 67 -10.66 1.81 -7.50
N VAL A 68 -10.30 3.07 -7.24
CA VAL A 68 -11.26 4.11 -6.86
C VAL A 68 -11.20 5.21 -7.90
N GLU A 69 -12.31 5.42 -8.59
CA GLU A 69 -12.43 6.44 -9.63
C GLU A 69 -12.83 7.78 -9.00
N ARG A 70 -12.12 8.83 -9.41
CA ARG A 70 -12.39 10.22 -9.05
C ARG A 70 -12.61 11.01 -10.33
N ASN A 71 -13.09 12.25 -10.20
CA ASN A 71 -13.41 13.09 -11.36
C ASN A 71 -12.21 13.35 -12.29
N ASP A 72 -10.99 13.36 -11.74
CA ASP A 72 -9.75 13.81 -12.38
C ASP A 72 -8.59 12.81 -12.22
N SER A 73 -8.79 11.70 -11.52
CA SER A 73 -7.73 10.71 -11.26
C SER A 73 -8.29 9.34 -10.90
N ILE A 74 -7.42 8.35 -10.88
CA ILE A 74 -7.68 7.03 -10.31
C ILE A 74 -6.77 6.83 -9.10
N VAL A 75 -7.33 6.35 -8.00
CA VAL A 75 -6.56 5.81 -6.87
C VAL A 75 -6.50 4.29 -7.01
N LEU A 76 -5.29 3.74 -6.98
CA LEU A 76 -5.06 2.32 -6.84
C LEU A 76 -4.64 2.04 -5.39
N ALA A 77 -5.22 1.02 -4.79
CA ALA A 77 -4.96 0.67 -3.39
C ALA A 77 -4.79 -0.83 -3.19
N THR A 78 -4.06 -1.21 -2.15
CA THR A 78 -4.06 -2.58 -1.64
C THR A 78 -5.33 -2.86 -0.85
N ASP A 79 -5.72 -4.12 -0.82
CA ASP A 79 -6.87 -4.62 -0.09
C ASP A 79 -6.51 -5.97 0.51
N GLY A 80 -6.08 -5.95 1.78
CA GLY A 80 -5.70 -7.17 2.50
C GLY A 80 -4.41 -7.06 3.31
N LEU A 81 -3.61 -5.99 3.18
CA LEU A 81 -2.43 -5.81 4.03
C LEU A 81 -2.84 -5.56 5.49
N SER A 82 -4.03 -5.02 5.72
CA SER A 82 -4.65 -4.82 7.03
C SER A 82 -5.51 -5.99 7.52
N ASP A 83 -5.58 -7.11 6.78
CA ASP A 83 -6.50 -8.19 7.14
C ASP A 83 -6.19 -8.77 8.53
N PRO A 84 -7.23 -9.10 9.32
CA PRO A 84 -7.09 -9.21 10.76
C PRO A 84 -6.38 -10.47 11.24
N PHE A 85 -6.20 -11.46 10.36
CA PHE A 85 -5.55 -12.71 10.69
C PHE A 85 -4.25 -12.85 9.91
N ASP A 86 -3.17 -12.45 10.55
CA ASP A 86 -1.81 -12.81 10.13
C ASP A 86 -1.40 -14.18 10.73
N ARG A 87 -0.11 -14.49 10.78
CA ARG A 87 0.40 -15.75 11.36
C ARG A 87 0.23 -15.83 12.89
N LEU A 88 -0.27 -14.78 13.55
CA LEU A 88 -0.47 -14.75 14.99
C LEU A 88 -1.78 -15.44 15.38
N SER A 89 -1.79 -15.98 16.61
CA SER A 89 -2.94 -16.70 17.17
C SER A 89 -4.11 -15.79 17.59
N ARG A 90 -3.99 -14.46 17.41
CA ARG A 90 -4.99 -13.47 17.80
C ARG A 90 -5.22 -12.48 16.66
N PRO A 91 -6.47 -12.02 16.46
CA PRO A 91 -6.74 -10.99 15.48
C PRO A 91 -6.05 -9.68 15.85
N GLY A 92 -5.62 -8.95 14.83
CA GLY A 92 -5.02 -7.62 14.93
C GLY A 92 -5.32 -6.80 13.67
N THR A 93 -4.48 -5.83 13.37
CA THR A 93 -4.63 -4.95 12.20
C THR A 93 -3.82 -5.43 10.98
N GLY A 94 -3.50 -6.72 10.90
CA GLY A 94 -2.56 -7.24 9.90
C GLY A 94 -1.20 -6.56 10.00
N LEU A 95 -0.72 -5.99 8.89
CA LEU A 95 0.50 -5.16 8.87
C LEU A 95 0.31 -3.76 9.49
N GLY A 96 -0.94 -3.35 9.71
CA GLY A 96 -1.32 -2.04 10.27
C GLY A 96 -1.35 -0.92 9.25
N LEU A 97 -1.47 -1.25 7.97
CA LEU A 97 -1.50 -0.27 6.88
C LEU A 97 -2.22 -0.81 5.63
N GLU A 98 -2.60 0.12 4.76
CA GLU A 98 -2.83 -0.12 3.33
C GLU A 98 -1.95 0.85 2.51
N LEU A 99 -1.48 0.38 1.35
CA LEU A 99 -0.73 1.19 0.39
C LEU A 99 -1.67 1.73 -0.68
N CYS A 100 -1.44 2.95 -1.14
CA CYS A 100 -2.14 3.50 -2.29
C CYS A 100 -1.28 4.44 -3.13
N LEU A 101 -1.73 4.71 -4.34
CA LEU A 101 -1.22 5.78 -5.18
C LEU A 101 -2.36 6.40 -5.98
N GLU A 102 -2.18 7.65 -6.40
CA GLU A 102 -3.13 8.41 -7.21
C GLU A 102 -2.46 8.80 -8.54
N SER A 103 -3.17 8.65 -9.66
CA SER A 103 -2.64 9.00 -10.98
C SER A 103 -3.75 9.42 -11.96
N SER A 104 -3.61 10.59 -12.57
CA SER A 104 -4.44 11.07 -13.69
C SER A 104 -4.21 10.26 -14.97
N ALA A 105 -3.00 9.72 -15.17
CA ALA A 105 -2.64 8.89 -16.34
C ALA A 105 -3.42 7.57 -16.44
N LEU A 106 -4.12 7.18 -15.38
CA LEU A 106 -4.96 5.99 -15.35
C LEU A 106 -6.43 6.29 -15.69
N LEU A 107 -6.82 7.55 -15.88
CA LEU A 107 -8.17 7.90 -16.30
C LEU A 107 -8.53 7.21 -17.61
N GLY A 108 -9.71 6.58 -17.63
CA GLY A 108 -10.21 5.85 -18.80
C GLY A 108 -9.52 4.49 -19.06
N VAL A 109 -8.51 4.11 -18.27
CA VAL A 109 -7.87 2.79 -18.38
C VAL A 109 -8.83 1.72 -17.82
N PRO A 110 -9.21 0.70 -18.60
CA PRO A 110 -10.04 -0.40 -18.10
C PRO A 110 -9.33 -1.21 -17.00
N ALA A 111 -10.09 -1.69 -16.01
CA ALA A 111 -9.54 -2.49 -14.91
C ALA A 111 -8.73 -3.71 -15.38
N ALA A 112 -9.17 -4.36 -16.46
CA ALA A 112 -8.48 -5.51 -17.05
C ALA A 112 -7.10 -5.18 -17.66
N GLU A 113 -6.83 -3.90 -17.95
CA GLU A 113 -5.57 -3.45 -18.55
C GLU A 113 -4.58 -2.90 -17.52
N LEU A 114 -5.02 -2.63 -16.28
CA LEU A 114 -4.20 -2.00 -15.24
C LEU A 114 -2.87 -2.74 -14.99
N TRP A 115 -2.85 -4.07 -15.11
CA TRP A 115 -1.61 -4.86 -14.95
C TRP A 115 -0.48 -4.43 -15.91
N ASN A 116 -0.83 -3.92 -17.10
CA ASN A 116 0.13 -3.47 -18.11
C ASN A 116 0.67 -2.06 -17.82
N HIS A 117 0.10 -1.36 -16.83
CA HIS A 117 0.50 -0.01 -16.44
C HIS A 117 1.52 -0.05 -15.31
N TRP A 118 2.59 0.75 -15.48
CA TRP A 118 3.70 0.79 -14.53
C TRP A 118 3.28 1.25 -13.14
N GLN A 119 2.25 2.09 -13.03
CA GLN A 119 1.68 2.52 -11.74
C GLN A 119 1.19 1.32 -10.94
N PHE A 120 0.41 0.43 -11.56
CA PHE A 120 -0.06 -0.78 -10.89
C PHE A 120 1.11 -1.69 -10.50
N ARG A 121 2.07 -1.89 -11.39
CA ARG A 121 3.25 -2.74 -11.13
C ARG A 121 4.12 -2.20 -10.00
N LEU A 122 4.22 -0.88 -9.88
CA LEU A 122 4.88 -0.20 -8.76
C LEU A 122 4.18 -0.50 -7.42
N LEU A 123 2.85 -0.32 -7.38
CA LEU A 123 2.04 -0.63 -6.19
C LEU A 123 2.14 -2.12 -5.81
N TYR A 124 2.08 -2.99 -6.80
CA TYR A 124 2.20 -4.43 -6.61
C TYR A 124 3.54 -4.82 -5.95
N GLU A 125 4.67 -4.30 -6.45
CA GLU A 125 5.98 -4.60 -5.87
C GLU A 125 6.17 -3.95 -4.49
N ALA A 126 5.59 -2.77 -4.25
CA ALA A 126 5.57 -2.17 -2.92
C ALA A 126 4.79 -3.04 -1.91
N ALA A 127 3.62 -3.54 -2.30
CA ALA A 127 2.82 -4.45 -1.50
C ALA A 127 3.50 -5.82 -1.29
N ARG A 128 4.20 -6.31 -2.31
CA ARG A 128 5.02 -7.53 -2.21
C ARG A 128 6.15 -7.35 -1.19
N ARG A 129 6.86 -6.21 -1.24
CA ARG A 129 7.89 -5.86 -0.26
C ARG A 129 7.29 -5.74 1.15
N ALA A 130 6.13 -5.10 1.28
CA ALA A 130 5.40 -4.97 2.53
C ALA A 130 5.16 -6.30 3.21
N ALA A 131 4.61 -7.26 2.46
CA ALA A 131 4.30 -8.59 2.95
C ALA A 131 5.56 -9.44 3.24
N LEU A 132 6.71 -9.17 2.60
CA LEU A 132 7.95 -9.91 2.81
C LEU A 132 8.78 -9.39 3.99
N GLN A 133 8.88 -8.08 4.14
CA GLN A 133 9.82 -7.43 5.05
C GLN A 133 9.13 -6.74 6.24
N GLY A 134 7.81 -6.54 6.16
CA GLY A 134 7.13 -5.47 6.92
C GLY A 134 7.46 -4.11 6.29
N VAL A 135 6.52 -3.15 6.31
CA VAL A 135 6.78 -1.79 5.82
C VAL A 135 7.13 -0.85 6.96
N CYS A 136 8.04 0.07 6.66
CA CYS A 136 8.44 1.22 7.46
C CYS A 136 7.76 2.52 6.95
N CYS A 137 7.57 3.45 7.89
CA CYS A 137 6.59 4.56 8.01
C CYS A 137 5.13 4.16 8.29
N ARG A 138 4.86 3.71 9.53
CA ARG A 138 3.52 3.85 10.13
C ARG A 138 3.20 5.32 10.45
N THR A 139 4.22 6.17 10.51
CA THR A 139 4.07 7.60 10.77
C THR A 139 5.17 8.34 10.03
N GLY A 140 4.82 9.43 9.34
CA GLY A 140 5.79 10.25 8.60
C GLY A 140 6.12 9.70 7.21
N VAL A 141 7.27 10.10 6.69
CA VAL A 141 7.76 9.72 5.35
C VAL A 141 8.98 8.81 5.46
N ASP A 142 9.15 7.91 4.50
CA ASP A 142 10.31 7.03 4.38
C ASP A 142 10.63 6.75 2.91
N VAL A 143 11.85 6.30 2.61
CA VAL A 143 12.29 5.97 1.26
C VAL A 143 12.68 4.51 1.09
N ALA A 144 12.47 4.01 -0.11
CA ALA A 144 12.53 2.59 -0.38
C ALA A 144 13.00 2.33 -1.82
N ARG A 145 13.76 1.26 -2.04
CA ARG A 145 14.01 0.69 -3.38
C ARG A 145 13.09 -0.48 -3.68
N LEU A 146 12.59 -0.54 -4.91
CA LEU A 146 11.81 -1.66 -5.44
C LEU A 146 12.58 -2.28 -6.61
N ALA A 147 13.18 -3.46 -6.39
CA ALA A 147 14.09 -4.09 -7.34
C ALA A 147 13.41 -4.71 -8.58
N ASN A 148 12.12 -5.04 -8.50
CA ASN A 148 11.39 -5.67 -9.60
C ASN A 148 10.24 -4.80 -10.14
N ALA A 149 10.17 -3.53 -9.73
CA ALA A 149 9.11 -2.64 -10.19
C ALA A 149 9.33 -2.29 -11.66
N SER A 150 8.31 -2.50 -12.48
CA SER A 150 8.30 -1.96 -13.83
C SER A 150 8.05 -0.45 -13.76
N ALA A 151 8.94 0.34 -14.33
CA ALA A 151 8.82 1.79 -14.48
C ALA A 151 9.44 2.23 -15.82
N PRO A 152 9.11 3.42 -16.33
CA PRO A 152 9.76 3.96 -17.52
C PRO A 152 11.28 4.07 -17.29
N PRO A 153 12.13 3.87 -18.32
CA PRO A 153 13.59 3.78 -18.14
C PRO A 153 14.23 4.95 -17.39
N ALA A 154 13.66 6.16 -17.52
CA ALA A 154 14.19 7.36 -16.88
C ALA A 154 13.98 7.40 -15.35
N TRP A 155 13.14 6.50 -14.82
CA TRP A 155 12.82 6.36 -13.38
C TRP A 155 13.57 5.21 -12.72
N VAL A 156 14.33 4.43 -13.50
CA VAL A 156 15.07 3.27 -13.02
C VAL A 156 16.50 3.70 -12.70
N GLY A 157 16.95 3.41 -11.47
CA GLY A 157 18.32 3.68 -11.05
C GLY A 157 19.33 2.75 -11.70
N GLU A 158 20.63 3.02 -11.48
CA GLU A 158 21.72 2.23 -12.07
C GLU A 158 21.70 0.75 -11.66
N ASP A 159 21.19 0.46 -10.46
CA ASP A 159 21.04 -0.89 -9.93
C ASP A 159 19.80 -1.63 -10.46
N GLY A 160 19.05 -1.01 -11.38
CA GLY A 160 17.82 -1.55 -11.94
C GLY A 160 16.61 -1.40 -11.03
N SER A 161 16.73 -0.74 -9.88
CA SER A 161 15.63 -0.52 -8.94
C SER A 161 14.92 0.81 -9.16
N VAL A 162 13.67 0.90 -8.72
CA VAL A 162 12.91 2.15 -8.68
C VAL A 162 12.90 2.67 -7.25
N GLY A 163 13.31 3.92 -7.07
CA GLY A 163 13.20 4.63 -5.80
C GLY A 163 11.76 5.08 -5.55
N VAL A 164 11.28 4.94 -4.33
CA VAL A 164 9.95 5.41 -3.91
C VAL A 164 10.01 6.11 -2.57
N LEU A 165 9.14 7.10 -2.39
CA LEU A 165 8.81 7.73 -1.13
C LEU A 165 7.45 7.21 -0.66
N LEU A 166 7.39 6.83 0.62
CA LEU A 166 6.22 6.31 1.29
C LEU A 166 5.68 7.37 2.25
N GLY A 167 4.35 7.46 2.37
CA GLY A 167 3.69 8.25 3.42
C GLY A 167 3.57 9.75 3.14
N LEU A 168 3.77 10.20 1.90
CA LEU A 168 3.53 11.59 1.50
C LEU A 168 2.07 11.98 1.76
N ARG A 169 1.83 12.97 2.63
CA ARG A 169 0.47 13.40 2.95
C ARG A 169 -0.19 14.04 1.74
N SER A 170 -1.39 13.56 1.41
CA SER A 170 -2.27 14.14 0.39
C SER A 170 -3.46 14.80 1.08
N PRO A 171 -3.83 16.06 0.76
CA PRO A 171 -5.03 16.67 1.29
C PRO A 171 -6.32 15.99 0.78
N ARG A 172 -6.18 15.10 -0.21
CA ARG A 172 -7.28 14.42 -0.89
C ARG A 172 -7.56 13.01 -0.37
N LEU A 173 -6.74 12.51 0.55
CA LEU A 173 -6.79 11.16 1.10
C LEU A 173 -6.72 11.23 2.64
N PRO A 174 -7.42 10.34 3.37
CA PRO A 174 -7.27 10.25 4.81
C PRO A 174 -5.88 9.72 5.19
N GLU A 175 -5.41 10.06 6.39
CA GLU A 175 -4.14 9.52 6.90
C GLU A 175 -4.30 8.10 7.49
N ARG A 176 -5.52 7.77 7.94
CA ARG A 176 -5.85 6.52 8.63
C ARG A 176 -7.21 5.98 8.23
N MET A 177 -7.39 4.69 8.42
CA MET A 177 -8.66 3.98 8.28
C MET A 177 -9.02 3.37 9.63
N GLU A 178 -10.22 3.65 10.12
CA GLU A 178 -10.76 3.03 11.33
C GLU A 178 -11.39 1.69 10.96
N LEU A 179 -10.84 0.58 11.45
CA LEU A 179 -11.34 -0.78 11.18
C LEU A 179 -11.84 -1.43 12.47
N ALA A 180 -12.65 -2.48 12.35
CA ALA A 180 -13.15 -3.26 13.48
C ALA A 180 -12.05 -3.84 14.39
N THR A 181 -10.82 -3.95 13.90
CA THR A 181 -9.64 -4.41 14.66
C THR A 181 -8.69 -3.31 15.13
N GLY A 182 -9.00 -2.05 14.82
CA GLY A 182 -8.23 -0.86 15.19
C GLY A 182 -7.79 -0.02 13.99
N ASP A 183 -7.13 1.09 14.27
CA ASP A 183 -6.66 2.03 13.25
C ASP A 183 -5.54 1.42 12.40
N VAL A 184 -5.62 1.65 11.09
CA VAL A 184 -4.54 1.36 10.15
C VAL A 184 -4.13 2.62 9.40
N GLU A 185 -2.86 2.71 9.03
CA GLU A 185 -2.32 3.88 8.33
C GLU A 185 -2.55 3.74 6.82
N LEU A 186 -2.98 4.82 6.19
CA LEU A 186 -3.02 4.90 4.75
C LEU A 186 -1.71 5.51 4.24
N VAL A 187 -0.90 4.69 3.60
CA VAL A 187 0.46 5.06 3.16
C VAL A 187 0.44 5.26 1.65
N THR A 188 0.70 6.49 1.21
CA THR A 188 0.84 6.81 -0.21
C THR A 188 2.19 6.34 -0.75
N LEU A 189 2.23 5.95 -2.02
CA LEU A 189 3.41 5.52 -2.74
C LEU A 189 3.71 6.52 -3.86
N THR A 190 4.84 7.22 -3.75
CA THR A 190 5.28 8.22 -4.74
C THR A 190 6.60 7.76 -5.36
N PRO A 191 6.69 7.50 -6.67
CA PRO A 191 7.97 7.19 -7.30
C PRO A 191 8.89 8.41 -7.27
N LEU A 192 10.18 8.16 -7.10
CA LEU A 192 11.23 9.18 -7.12
C LEU A 192 12.06 9.02 -8.39
N TRP A 193 12.46 10.14 -8.97
CA TRP A 193 13.54 10.15 -9.95
C TRP A 193 14.83 9.62 -9.28
N PRO A 194 15.77 9.01 -10.03
CA PRO A 194 17.02 8.51 -9.46
C PRO A 194 17.75 9.55 -8.60
N GLU A 195 17.83 10.80 -9.07
CA GLU A 195 18.48 11.90 -8.35
C GLU A 195 17.71 12.33 -7.10
N GLU A 196 16.38 12.27 -7.12
CA GLU A 196 15.54 12.56 -5.96
C GLU A 196 15.69 11.48 -4.88
N TYR A 197 15.76 10.20 -5.30
CA TYR A 197 16.00 9.09 -4.39
C TYR A 197 17.38 9.23 -3.75
N GLU A 198 18.42 9.52 -4.54
CA GLU A 198 19.77 9.73 -4.02
C GLU A 198 19.82 10.87 -3.00
N SER A 199 19.13 11.97 -3.26
CA SER A 199 19.01 13.09 -2.32
C SER A 199 18.23 12.69 -1.06
N ALA A 200 17.09 12.02 -1.20
CA ALA A 200 16.21 11.69 -0.07
C ALA A 200 16.77 10.57 0.81
N ALA A 201 17.60 9.68 0.27
CA ALA A 201 18.18 8.55 1.00
C ALA A 201 19.39 8.91 1.89
N VAL A 202 19.79 10.19 1.95
CA VAL A 202 20.92 10.64 2.77
C VAL A 202 20.60 10.55 4.26
N ASP A 203 19.50 11.17 4.69
CA ASP A 203 19.02 11.18 6.06
C ASP A 203 17.55 11.64 6.12
N ASP A 204 16.95 11.60 7.31
CA ASP A 204 15.55 11.98 7.54
C ASP A 204 15.26 13.45 7.17
N ALA A 205 16.24 14.35 7.31
CA ALA A 205 16.07 15.76 6.98
C ALA A 205 16.03 15.98 5.46
N ALA A 206 16.91 15.31 4.72
CA ALA A 206 16.92 15.31 3.26
C ALA A 206 15.65 14.63 2.68
N CYS A 207 15.20 13.54 3.29
CA CYS A 207 13.92 12.90 2.97
C CYS A 207 12.74 13.87 3.14
N ALA A 208 12.69 14.57 4.28
CA ALA A 208 11.65 15.56 4.56
C ALA A 208 11.69 16.76 3.59
N GLU A 209 12.88 17.18 3.15
CA GLU A 209 13.03 18.25 2.16
C GLU A 209 12.48 17.85 0.79
N VAL A 210 12.82 16.65 0.30
CA VAL A 210 12.26 16.12 -0.96
C VAL A 210 10.75 15.96 -0.84
N ALA A 211 10.26 15.42 0.28
CA ALA A 211 8.82 15.31 0.56
C ALA A 211 8.12 16.68 0.50
N ALA A 212 8.68 17.70 1.16
CA ALA A 212 8.10 19.04 1.18
C ALA A 212 7.98 19.66 -0.22
N ARG A 213 8.95 19.40 -1.10
CA ARG A 213 8.89 19.86 -2.50
C ARG A 213 7.85 19.10 -3.31
N LEU A 214 7.72 17.78 -3.09
CA LEU A 214 6.69 16.95 -3.76
C LEU A 214 5.27 17.33 -3.34
N VAL A 215 5.04 17.70 -2.07
CA VAL A 215 3.73 18.22 -1.59
C VAL A 215 3.28 19.46 -2.38
N GLY A 216 4.21 20.24 -2.93
CA GLY A 216 3.91 21.40 -3.76
C GLY A 216 3.38 21.08 -5.17
N LEU A 217 3.42 19.81 -5.59
CA LEU A 217 2.94 19.36 -6.90
C LEU A 217 1.51 18.83 -6.83
N PRO A 218 0.76 18.81 -7.95
CA PRO A 218 -0.54 18.14 -8.02
C PRO A 218 -0.40 16.65 -7.68
N HIS A 219 -1.15 16.17 -6.69
CA HIS A 219 -1.02 14.80 -6.16
C HIS A 219 -1.37 13.71 -7.18
N ASP A 220 -2.33 13.99 -8.05
CA ASP A 220 -2.75 13.16 -9.18
C ASP A 220 -1.68 13.07 -10.29
N GLU A 221 -0.69 13.95 -10.28
CA GLU A 221 0.44 13.95 -11.22
C GLU A 221 1.71 13.36 -10.59
N LEU A 222 1.68 12.94 -9.31
CA LEU A 222 2.87 12.44 -8.62
C LEU A 222 3.36 11.09 -9.16
N VAL A 223 2.43 10.30 -9.71
CA VAL A 223 2.73 9.01 -10.36
C VAL A 223 2.45 9.13 -11.86
N HIS A 224 3.07 10.13 -12.48
CA HIS A 224 2.98 10.42 -13.91
C HIS A 224 4.37 10.50 -14.55
N THR A 225 4.52 10.01 -15.77
CA THR A 225 5.83 9.96 -16.46
C THR A 225 6.41 11.35 -16.75
N ALA A 226 5.53 12.35 -16.87
CA ALA A 226 5.86 13.75 -17.09
C ALA A 226 6.07 14.57 -15.81
N ARG A 227 6.04 13.94 -14.61
CA ARG A 227 6.23 14.67 -13.35
C ARG A 227 7.59 15.40 -13.35
N PRO A 228 7.64 16.72 -13.08
CA PRO A 228 8.90 17.43 -12.98
C PRO A 228 9.72 16.93 -11.79
N ARG A 229 11.04 17.03 -11.93
CA ARG A 229 11.99 16.75 -10.85
C ARG A 229 11.93 17.86 -9.79
N VAL A 230 12.18 17.50 -8.54
CA VAL A 230 12.19 18.46 -7.42
C VAL A 230 13.57 18.67 -6.79
N VAL A 231 14.62 18.06 -7.33
CA VAL A 231 16.02 18.26 -6.89
C VAL A 231 16.87 18.90 -7.98
#